data_AF-A0A8W8P2N4-F1
#
_entry.id   AF-A0A8W8P2N4-F1
#
_cell.length_a   1.000
_cell.length_b   1.000
_cell.length_c   1.000
_cell.angle_alpha   90.00
_cell.angle_beta   90.00
_cell.angle_gamma   90.00
#
_symmetry.space_group_name_H-M   'P 1'
#
loop_
_entity.id
_entity.type
_entity.pdbx_description
1 polymer ?
#
loop_
_entity_poly.entity_id
_entity_poly.type
_entity_poly.pdbx_seq_one_letter_code
_entity_poly.pdbx_strand_id
1 'polypeptide(L)'
;YGRFCGRELPDAITSDSNSLQVKFNSDDSVQSTGFQAEYFIDKDECAIRRGGCQHTCINTIGSYMCACHNGYTLHENKHDCKEDVEGCRHYLNDHKGVIVSPLWPKYYPSKSNCEWRITTAPGHRIKLTFDEFSIEPHDQCVYDYIELFSAPSKLLGKYCGGISDVPSDIISDEEELIVKFKSDDSVQRHGFQAAYSSVCGGDLNATSERKTIYSHAKYSDQNYPNNARCEWTIKASPGAKVSLKFTTFDLEDGKDECGYDVVELYDGVKEKNKLLGSYCDVQLPPKTVTTSDKLIIVFNTDNTVTWKGFAAEYQEVVA
;
A
#
# COMPACT_ATOMS: atom_id res chain seq x y z
N TYR A 1 37.21 -18.37 -19.23
CA TYR A 1 38.55 -18.16 -19.83
C TYR A 1 38.43 -18.00 -21.35
N GLY A 2 39.21 -17.13 -22.01
CA GLY A 2 39.07 -16.76 -23.44
C GLY A 2 40.38 -16.34 -24.12
N ARG A 3 40.29 -15.82 -25.36
CA ARG A 3 41.44 -15.30 -26.14
C ARG A 3 41.31 -13.78 -26.24
N PHE A 4 42.39 -13.06 -25.90
CA PHE A 4 42.42 -11.60 -25.84
C PHE A 4 43.43 -11.03 -26.85
N CYS A 5 43.06 -9.94 -27.52
CA CYS A 5 43.90 -9.22 -28.46
C CYS A 5 43.49 -7.73 -28.49
N GLY A 6 44.41 -6.84 -28.89
CA GLY A 6 44.17 -5.39 -28.91
C GLY A 6 44.76 -4.66 -27.71
N ARG A 7 44.20 -3.49 -27.38
CA ARG A 7 44.69 -2.58 -26.33
C ARG A 7 43.75 -2.46 -25.12
N GLU A 8 42.56 -3.04 -25.20
CA GLU A 8 41.62 -3.03 -24.09
C GLU A 8 42.03 -4.07 -23.05
N LEU A 9 41.97 -3.66 -21.78
CA LEU A 9 42.24 -4.56 -20.67
C LEU A 9 41.05 -5.51 -20.50
N PRO A 10 41.29 -6.83 -20.44
CA PRO A 10 40.22 -7.78 -20.15
C PRO A 10 39.75 -7.64 -18.70
N ASP A 11 38.49 -8.00 -18.45
CA ASP A 11 37.97 -8.16 -17.09
C ASP A 11 38.80 -9.18 -16.29
N ALA A 12 38.76 -9.06 -14.96
CA ALA A 12 39.45 -9.99 -14.07
C ALA A 12 39.00 -11.45 -14.30
N ILE A 13 39.95 -12.36 -14.33
CA ILE A 13 39.74 -13.77 -14.63
C ILE A 13 39.99 -14.61 -13.38
N THR A 14 38.96 -15.25 -12.83
CA THR A 14 39.07 -16.18 -11.69
C THR A 14 39.11 -17.62 -12.18
N SER A 15 40.11 -18.41 -11.77
CA SER A 15 40.25 -19.84 -12.15
C SER A 15 39.31 -20.77 -11.36
N ASP A 16 38.68 -21.75 -12.02
CA ASP A 16 37.81 -22.76 -11.39
C ASP A 16 38.63 -23.84 -10.65
N SER A 17 39.96 -23.79 -10.76
CA SER A 17 40.89 -24.70 -10.12
C SER A 17 42.12 -23.94 -9.60
N ASN A 18 43.01 -24.64 -8.91
CA ASN A 18 44.30 -24.12 -8.48
C ASN A 18 45.35 -24.00 -9.61
N SER A 19 44.94 -24.16 -10.86
CA SER A 19 45.80 -24.07 -12.03
C SER A 19 45.17 -23.20 -13.11
N LEU A 20 45.91 -22.19 -13.57
CA LEU A 20 45.55 -21.35 -14.71
C LEU A 20 46.72 -21.31 -15.70
N GLN A 21 46.45 -21.61 -16.97
CA GLN A 21 47.46 -21.56 -18.02
C GLN A 21 47.33 -20.28 -18.83
N VAL A 22 48.41 -19.51 -18.92
CA VAL A 22 48.52 -18.33 -19.79
C VAL A 22 49.45 -18.65 -20.95
N LYS A 23 48.95 -18.49 -22.18
CA LYS A 23 49.74 -18.69 -23.39
C LYS A 23 49.76 -17.41 -24.24
N PHE A 24 50.93 -16.82 -24.39
CA PHE A 24 51.17 -15.69 -25.28
C PHE A 24 51.72 -16.19 -26.62
N ASN A 25 51.15 -15.72 -27.73
CA ASN A 25 51.66 -15.98 -29.08
C ASN A 25 51.76 -14.64 -29.82
N SER A 26 52.88 -14.40 -30.51
CA SER A 26 53.10 -13.25 -31.38
C SER A 26 53.48 -13.70 -32.78
N ASP A 27 53.34 -12.81 -33.76
CA ASP A 27 53.86 -12.97 -35.12
C ASP A 27 55.00 -11.97 -35.41
N ASP A 28 55.57 -12.02 -36.61
CA ASP A 28 56.75 -11.24 -37.01
C ASP A 28 56.41 -9.84 -37.57
N SER A 29 55.15 -9.38 -37.44
CA SER A 29 54.67 -8.19 -38.15
C SER A 29 54.75 -6.89 -37.34
N VAL A 30 54.21 -6.86 -36.12
CA VAL A 30 54.04 -5.64 -35.30
C VAL A 30 54.40 -5.91 -33.84
N GLN A 31 55.19 -5.00 -33.25
CA GLN A 31 55.64 -5.11 -31.86
C GLN A 31 54.92 -4.09 -30.97
N SER A 32 54.70 -4.43 -29.70
CA SER A 32 54.09 -3.58 -28.67
C SER A 32 54.72 -3.87 -27.30
N THR A 33 54.40 -3.06 -26.29
CA THR A 33 54.98 -3.14 -24.94
C THR A 33 54.61 -4.40 -24.15
N GLY A 34 53.70 -5.24 -24.66
CA GLY A 34 53.26 -6.46 -24.01
C GLY A 34 52.19 -6.20 -22.93
N PHE A 35 52.11 -7.09 -21.94
CA PHE A 35 51.18 -7.00 -20.82
C PHE A 35 51.88 -7.30 -19.48
N GLN A 36 51.36 -6.68 -18.43
CA GLN A 36 51.63 -7.07 -17.04
C GLN A 36 50.31 -7.59 -16.47
N ALA A 37 50.36 -8.74 -15.80
CA ALA A 37 49.23 -9.29 -15.09
C ALA A 37 49.65 -9.56 -13.65
N GLU A 38 48.80 -9.18 -12.71
CA GLU A 38 48.93 -9.53 -11.31
C GLU A 38 47.95 -10.66 -11.00
N TYR A 39 48.38 -11.61 -10.18
CA TYR A 39 47.54 -12.71 -9.73
C TYR A 39 47.64 -12.84 -8.22
N PHE A 40 46.55 -13.29 -7.62
CA PHE A 40 46.48 -13.62 -6.20
C PHE A 40 45.63 -14.88 -6.04
N ILE A 41 45.81 -15.56 -4.92
CA ILE A 41 45.01 -16.73 -4.58
C ILE A 41 43.68 -16.21 -4.06
N ASP A 42 42.59 -16.56 -4.74
CA ASP A 42 41.24 -16.38 -4.23
C ASP A 42 40.80 -17.68 -3.57
N LYS A 43 40.38 -17.60 -2.31
CA LYS A 43 39.87 -18.76 -1.58
C LYS A 43 38.36 -18.61 -1.55
N ASP A 44 37.63 -19.60 -2.05
CA ASP A 44 36.18 -19.60 -1.90
C ASP A 44 35.81 -19.93 -0.44
N GLU A 45 35.68 -18.90 0.40
CA GLU A 45 35.25 -19.09 1.79
C GLU A 45 33.78 -19.54 1.89
N CYS A 46 32.97 -19.30 0.85
CA CYS A 46 31.59 -19.75 0.81
C CYS A 46 31.46 -21.27 0.63
N ALA A 47 32.45 -21.93 0.05
CA ALA A 47 32.49 -23.38 -0.13
C ALA A 47 32.48 -24.15 1.21
N ILE A 48 32.90 -23.52 2.32
CA ILE A 48 32.95 -24.15 3.64
C ILE A 48 31.96 -23.45 4.57
N ARG A 49 30.91 -24.18 5.00
CA ARG A 49 29.88 -23.69 5.94
C ARG A 49 29.32 -22.30 5.56
N ARG A 50 29.16 -22.02 4.26
CA ARG A 50 28.68 -20.73 3.72
C ARG A 50 29.47 -19.52 4.26
N GLY A 51 30.78 -19.63 4.46
CA GLY A 51 31.59 -18.56 5.04
C GLY A 51 31.15 -18.15 6.47
N GLY A 52 30.31 -18.95 7.15
CA GLY A 52 29.68 -18.53 8.40
C GLY A 52 28.59 -17.48 8.26
N CYS A 53 28.05 -17.25 7.06
CA CYS A 53 26.89 -16.39 6.83
C CYS A 53 25.59 -17.06 7.28
N GLN A 54 24.69 -16.30 7.90
CA GLN A 54 23.37 -16.80 8.31
C GLN A 54 22.47 -17.15 7.10
N HIS A 55 22.51 -16.36 6.03
CA HIS A 55 21.68 -16.55 4.84
C HIS A 55 22.49 -16.93 3.59
N THR A 56 22.92 -15.94 2.83
CA THR A 56 23.63 -16.11 1.55
C THR A 56 25.08 -15.71 1.74
N CYS A 57 25.99 -16.48 1.17
CA CYS A 57 27.41 -16.14 1.08
C CYS A 57 27.73 -15.86 -0.39
N ILE A 58 28.36 -14.73 -0.65
CA ILE A 58 28.78 -14.32 -1.99
C ILE A 58 30.31 -14.28 -1.95
N ASN A 59 30.93 -15.22 -2.68
CA ASN A 59 32.37 -15.22 -2.82
C ASN A 59 32.78 -14.02 -3.68
N THR A 60 33.77 -13.28 -3.22
CA THR A 60 34.30 -12.10 -3.91
C THR A 60 35.78 -12.29 -4.15
N ILE A 61 36.35 -11.44 -4.97
CA ILE A 61 37.76 -11.53 -5.30
C ILE A 61 38.60 -11.14 -4.06
N GLY A 62 39.29 -12.12 -3.48
CA GLY A 62 40.17 -11.99 -2.31
C GLY A 62 39.45 -12.05 -0.96
N SER A 63 38.13 -12.29 -0.93
CA SER A 63 37.33 -12.38 0.30
C SER A 63 35.90 -12.89 0.02
N TYR A 64 34.99 -12.74 0.97
CA TYR A 64 33.56 -13.03 0.79
C TYR A 64 32.72 -12.02 1.56
N MET A 65 31.45 -11.92 1.19
CA MET A 65 30.47 -11.16 1.96
C MET A 65 29.20 -11.96 2.19
N CYS A 66 28.58 -11.73 3.34
CA CYS A 66 27.26 -12.27 3.63
C CYS A 66 26.17 -11.32 3.11
N ALA A 67 25.13 -11.90 2.55
CA ALA A 67 23.93 -11.20 2.10
C ALA A 67 22.70 -11.83 2.75
N CYS A 68 21.70 -11.01 3.01
CA CYS A 68 20.46 -11.42 3.63
C CYS A 68 19.33 -11.57 2.60
N HIS A 69 18.41 -12.50 2.83
CA HIS A 69 17.18 -12.57 2.05
C HIS A 69 16.31 -11.32 2.29
N ASN A 70 15.39 -11.02 1.36
CA ASN A 70 14.46 -9.90 1.49
C ASN A 70 13.72 -9.94 2.84
N GLY A 71 13.63 -8.78 3.50
CA GLY A 71 13.07 -8.61 4.85
C GLY A 71 14.11 -8.63 5.99
N TYR A 72 15.38 -8.80 5.65
CA TYR A 72 16.48 -8.82 6.63
C TYR A 72 17.63 -7.92 6.18
N THR A 73 18.24 -7.22 7.12
CA THR A 73 19.48 -6.44 6.91
C THR A 73 20.66 -7.15 7.54
N LEU A 74 21.84 -6.95 6.97
CA LEU A 74 23.07 -7.52 7.51
C LEU A 74 23.36 -6.89 8.89
N HIS A 75 23.54 -7.74 9.89
CA HIS A 75 23.89 -7.36 11.24
C HIS A 75 25.30 -6.74 11.29
N GLU A 76 25.61 -5.99 12.35
CA GLU A 76 26.91 -5.28 12.47
C GLU A 76 28.12 -6.22 12.46
N ASN A 77 27.93 -7.48 12.86
CA ASN A 77 28.96 -8.51 12.79
C ASN A 77 29.22 -9.03 11.36
N LYS A 78 28.51 -8.53 10.34
CA LYS A 78 28.64 -8.88 8.91
C LYS A 78 28.38 -10.34 8.56
N HIS A 79 27.86 -11.13 9.49
CA HIS A 79 27.59 -12.56 9.32
C HIS A 79 26.12 -12.91 9.52
N ASP A 80 25.52 -12.29 10.53
CA ASP A 80 24.13 -12.52 10.88
C ASP A 80 23.22 -11.55 10.12
N CYS A 81 21.96 -11.92 10.02
CA CYS A 81 20.90 -11.17 9.40
C CYS A 81 19.92 -10.78 10.51
N LYS A 82 19.83 -9.48 10.78
CA LYS A 82 18.79 -8.93 11.66
C LYS A 82 17.56 -8.65 10.82
N GLU A 83 16.38 -8.79 11.40
CA GLU A 83 15.17 -8.32 10.73
C GLU A 83 15.33 -6.86 10.37
N ASP A 84 14.94 -6.53 9.15
CA ASP A 84 14.87 -5.16 8.74
C ASP A 84 13.62 -4.53 9.36
N VAL A 85 13.76 -4.05 10.59
CA VAL A 85 12.70 -3.33 11.32
C VAL A 85 12.29 -2.04 10.58
N GLU A 86 13.10 -1.55 9.62
CA GLU A 86 12.73 -0.49 8.68
C GLU A 86 12.16 -1.02 7.35
N GLY A 87 12.48 -2.27 6.96
CA GLY A 87 12.12 -2.87 5.67
C GLY A 87 10.74 -3.53 5.55
N CYS A 88 10.02 -3.74 6.66
CA CYS A 88 8.63 -4.23 6.63
C CYS A 88 7.58 -3.16 6.98
N ARG A 89 7.93 -1.88 6.77
CA ARG A 89 6.98 -0.77 6.81
C ARG A 89 6.65 -0.32 5.39
N HIS A 90 5.38 -0.35 5.05
CA HIS A 90 4.90 -0.01 3.71
C HIS A 90 3.94 1.17 3.80
N TYR A 91 4.13 2.15 2.92
CA TYR A 91 3.21 3.27 2.74
C TYR A 91 2.58 3.13 1.35
N LEU A 92 1.27 2.98 1.31
CA LEU A 92 0.51 2.68 0.10
C LEU A 92 -0.56 3.76 -0.08
N ASN A 93 -0.57 4.40 -1.25
CA ASN A 93 -1.50 5.48 -1.58
C ASN A 93 -2.29 5.24 -2.88
N ASP A 94 -2.11 4.08 -3.50
CA ASP A 94 -2.89 3.66 -4.66
C ASP A 94 -4.35 3.38 -4.27
N HIS A 95 -5.29 3.56 -5.20
CA HIS A 95 -6.71 3.32 -4.94
C HIS A 95 -7.11 1.86 -4.81
N LYS A 96 -6.22 0.95 -5.21
CA LYS A 96 -6.38 -0.48 -5.05
C LYS A 96 -5.01 -1.14 -5.07
N GLY A 97 -4.89 -2.25 -4.38
CA GLY A 97 -3.67 -3.04 -4.41
C GLY A 97 -3.82 -4.31 -3.61
N VAL A 98 -2.70 -4.99 -3.42
CA VAL A 98 -2.62 -6.23 -2.66
C VAL A 98 -1.48 -6.11 -1.66
N ILE A 99 -1.75 -6.53 -0.42
CA ILE A 99 -0.74 -6.73 0.61
C ILE A 99 -0.60 -8.22 0.89
N VAL A 100 0.61 -8.65 1.21
CA VAL A 100 0.93 -10.05 1.47
C VAL A 100 1.79 -10.17 2.70
N SER A 101 1.69 -11.29 3.41
CA SER A 101 2.63 -11.62 4.48
C SER A 101 4.07 -11.74 3.94
N PRO A 102 5.10 -11.55 4.79
CA PRO A 102 6.48 -11.72 4.38
C PRO A 102 6.74 -13.10 3.77
N LEU A 103 7.53 -13.13 2.69
CA LEU A 103 7.89 -14.34 1.93
C LEU A 103 6.73 -15.07 1.21
N TRP A 104 5.53 -14.49 1.16
CA TRP A 104 4.39 -15.05 0.43
C TRP A 104 4.78 -15.52 -1.00
N PRO A 105 4.37 -16.73 -1.45
CA PRO A 105 3.42 -17.67 -0.83
C PRO A 105 4.06 -18.70 0.13
N LYS A 106 5.32 -18.50 0.52
CA LYS A 106 5.96 -19.33 1.54
C LYS A 106 5.45 -18.95 2.93
N TYR A 107 5.82 -19.78 3.90
CA TYR A 107 5.54 -19.52 5.30
C TYR A 107 6.19 -18.21 5.75
N TYR A 108 5.46 -17.42 6.54
CA TYR A 108 6.02 -16.20 7.12
C TYR A 108 7.12 -16.53 8.13
N PRO A 109 8.11 -15.66 8.39
CA PRO A 109 9.11 -15.87 9.42
C PRO A 109 8.57 -15.75 10.86
N SER A 110 9.20 -16.43 11.82
CA SER A 110 9.01 -16.11 13.25
C SER A 110 9.45 -14.67 13.55
N LYS A 111 8.90 -14.08 14.61
CA LYS A 111 9.23 -12.72 15.10
C LYS A 111 8.94 -11.56 14.14
N SER A 112 8.20 -11.81 13.06
CA SER A 112 7.82 -10.79 12.09
C SER A 112 7.10 -9.63 12.78
N ASN A 113 7.38 -8.40 12.35
CA ASN A 113 6.72 -7.19 12.82
C ASN A 113 6.55 -6.21 11.65
N CYS A 114 5.47 -6.39 10.89
CA CYS A 114 5.21 -5.67 9.65
C CYS A 114 4.03 -4.71 9.80
N GLU A 115 4.14 -3.54 9.15
CA GLU A 115 3.09 -2.52 9.16
C GLU A 115 2.84 -2.00 7.74
N TRP A 116 1.58 -2.01 7.31
CA TRP A 116 1.13 -1.33 6.09
C TRP A 116 0.25 -0.16 6.49
N ARG A 117 0.61 1.03 6.01
CA ARG A 117 -0.21 2.24 6.10
C ARG A 117 -0.79 2.51 4.73
N ILE A 118 -2.09 2.29 4.62
CA ILE A 118 -2.83 2.47 3.39
C ILE A 118 -3.59 3.79 3.55
N THR A 119 -3.43 4.70 2.61
CA THR A 119 -4.10 6.00 2.57
C THR A 119 -4.91 6.16 1.30
N THR A 120 -6.06 6.81 1.37
CA THR A 120 -6.92 7.11 0.21
C THR A 120 -7.25 8.60 0.13
N ALA A 121 -7.98 9.01 -0.92
CA ALA A 121 -8.44 10.37 -1.10
C ALA A 121 -9.36 10.84 0.07
N PRO A 122 -9.33 12.13 0.43
CA PRO A 122 -10.20 12.69 1.47
C PRO A 122 -11.68 12.33 1.30
N GLY A 123 -12.34 12.02 2.42
CA GLY A 123 -13.74 11.60 2.45
C GLY A 123 -14.00 10.18 1.91
N HIS A 124 -12.97 9.42 1.58
CA HIS A 124 -13.08 8.00 1.23
C HIS A 124 -12.55 7.13 2.36
N ARG A 125 -12.92 5.86 2.32
CA ARG A 125 -12.50 4.82 3.25
C ARG A 125 -11.79 3.72 2.49
N ILE A 126 -11.14 2.82 3.20
CA ILE A 126 -10.38 1.72 2.64
C ILE A 126 -11.06 0.43 3.04
N LYS A 127 -11.47 -0.34 2.04
CA LYS A 127 -11.96 -1.70 2.20
C LYS A 127 -10.80 -2.67 2.05
N LEU A 128 -10.64 -3.60 2.99
CA LEU A 128 -9.69 -4.69 2.99
C LEU A 128 -10.45 -6.03 2.96
N THR A 129 -10.08 -6.90 2.02
CA THR A 129 -10.64 -8.23 1.84
C THR A 129 -9.50 -9.25 1.81
N PHE A 130 -9.57 -10.28 2.64
CA PHE A 130 -8.59 -11.36 2.65
C PHE A 130 -8.97 -12.41 1.60
N ASP A 131 -8.08 -12.61 0.63
CA ASP A 131 -8.20 -13.71 -0.35
C ASP A 131 -7.67 -15.01 0.25
N GLU A 132 -6.62 -14.92 1.06
CA GLU A 132 -5.96 -16.04 1.74
C GLU A 132 -5.67 -15.66 3.19
N PHE A 133 -5.90 -16.59 4.12
CA PHE A 133 -5.70 -16.36 5.55
C PHE A 133 -5.32 -17.64 6.29
N SER A 134 -4.09 -17.69 6.78
CA SER A 134 -3.55 -18.80 7.57
C SER A 134 -2.48 -18.27 8.52
N ILE A 135 -2.91 -17.93 9.73
CA ILE A 135 -2.09 -17.44 10.86
C ILE A 135 -2.26 -18.40 12.04
N GLU A 136 -1.26 -18.55 12.90
CA GLU A 136 -1.36 -19.47 14.04
C GLU A 136 -2.66 -19.28 14.83
N PRO A 137 -3.49 -20.33 14.98
CA PRO A 137 -4.77 -20.22 15.68
C PRO A 137 -4.56 -20.14 17.19
N HIS A 138 -5.29 -19.22 17.81
CA HIS A 138 -5.41 -19.12 19.26
C HIS A 138 -6.70 -18.38 19.64
N ASP A 139 -7.39 -18.80 20.69
CA ASP A 139 -8.72 -18.26 21.08
C ASP A 139 -8.75 -16.74 21.28
N GLN A 140 -7.61 -16.15 21.65
CA GLN A 140 -7.43 -14.70 21.86
C GLN A 140 -6.33 -14.08 20.97
N CYS A 141 -5.83 -14.83 19.97
CA CYS A 141 -4.77 -14.38 19.06
C CYS A 141 -3.56 -13.77 19.79
N VAL A 142 -3.01 -14.48 20.77
CA VAL A 142 -1.88 -13.98 21.59
C VAL A 142 -0.51 -14.39 21.04
N TYR A 143 -0.49 -15.42 20.18
CA TYR A 143 0.68 -15.85 19.44
C TYR A 143 0.82 -14.96 18.19
N ASP A 144 0.55 -15.50 17.01
CA ASP A 144 0.56 -14.74 15.76
C ASP A 144 -0.78 -14.06 15.49
N TYR A 145 -0.75 -12.85 14.93
CA TYR A 145 -1.97 -12.10 14.63
C TYR A 145 -1.79 -11.00 13.60
N ILE A 146 -2.92 -10.59 13.03
CA ILE A 146 -3.08 -9.32 12.32
C ILE A 146 -4.00 -8.38 13.12
N GLU A 147 -3.56 -7.14 13.31
CA GLU A 147 -4.37 -6.06 13.90
C GLU A 147 -4.65 -5.00 12.84
N LEU A 148 -5.89 -4.53 12.81
CA LEU A 148 -6.36 -3.51 11.90
C LEU A 148 -6.79 -2.29 12.68
N PHE A 149 -6.30 -1.10 12.31
CA PHE A 149 -6.68 0.16 12.92
C PHE A 149 -7.18 1.15 11.88
N SER A 150 -8.30 1.82 12.16
CA SER A 150 -8.62 3.08 11.49
C SER A 150 -7.84 4.19 12.17
N ALA A 151 -7.10 4.99 11.39
CA ALA A 151 -6.32 6.08 11.95
C ALA A 151 -7.19 7.07 12.74
N PRO A 152 -6.68 7.69 13.81
CA PRO A 152 -5.29 7.56 14.29
C PRO A 152 -5.01 6.30 15.13
N SER A 153 -6.02 5.66 15.74
CA SER A 153 -5.77 4.56 16.68
C SER A 153 -6.98 3.65 17.03
N LYS A 154 -8.08 3.69 16.28
CA LYS A 154 -9.26 2.86 16.58
C LYS A 154 -9.02 1.43 16.10
N LEU A 155 -8.94 0.46 17.01
CA LEU A 155 -8.86 -0.96 16.68
C LEU A 155 -10.17 -1.41 16.00
N LEU A 156 -10.06 -1.88 14.77
CA LEU A 156 -11.16 -2.47 14.01
C LEU A 156 -11.29 -3.96 14.29
N GLY A 157 -10.16 -4.63 14.52
CA GLY A 157 -10.13 -6.02 14.94
C GLY A 157 -8.74 -6.60 15.04
N LYS A 158 -8.67 -7.76 15.71
CA LYS A 158 -7.48 -8.59 15.86
C LYS A 158 -7.84 -10.01 15.43
N TYR A 159 -7.08 -10.57 14.50
CA TYR A 159 -7.43 -11.82 13.82
C TYR A 159 -6.26 -12.78 13.75
N CYS A 160 -6.56 -14.06 13.82
CA CYS A 160 -5.66 -15.20 13.66
C CYS A 160 -6.50 -16.43 13.30
N GLY A 161 -5.87 -17.56 12.95
CA GLY A 161 -6.58 -18.77 12.54
C GLY A 161 -6.47 -19.09 11.05
N GLY A 162 -7.35 -19.96 10.57
CA GLY A 162 -7.26 -20.53 9.22
C GLY A 162 -8.34 -20.04 8.27
N ILE A 163 -8.56 -20.83 7.21
CA ILE A 163 -9.57 -20.55 6.18
C ILE A 163 -11.01 -20.52 6.72
N SER A 164 -11.26 -21.18 7.86
CA SER A 164 -12.54 -21.13 8.59
C SER A 164 -12.78 -19.82 9.34
N ASP A 165 -11.71 -19.04 9.56
CA ASP A 165 -11.68 -17.87 10.44
C ASP A 165 -11.37 -16.57 9.67
N VAL A 166 -11.47 -16.63 8.34
CA VAL A 166 -11.22 -15.48 7.45
C VAL A 166 -12.16 -14.34 7.86
N PRO A 167 -11.63 -13.14 8.18
CA PRO A 167 -12.47 -12.00 8.52
C PRO A 167 -13.36 -11.60 7.34
N SER A 168 -14.59 -11.17 7.62
CA SER A 168 -15.39 -10.47 6.61
C SER A 168 -14.71 -9.16 6.20
N ASP A 169 -15.13 -8.60 5.07
CA ASP A 169 -14.65 -7.30 4.59
C ASP A 169 -14.57 -6.26 5.71
N ILE A 170 -13.36 -5.72 5.92
CA ILE A 170 -13.11 -4.64 6.88
C ILE A 170 -13.10 -3.33 6.10
N ILE A 171 -13.82 -2.33 6.60
CA ILE A 171 -13.81 -0.98 6.03
C ILE A 171 -13.32 -0.03 7.12
N SER A 172 -12.31 0.79 6.83
CA SER A 172 -11.86 1.86 7.74
C SER A 172 -12.97 2.88 7.98
N ASP A 173 -12.91 3.63 9.08
CA ASP A 173 -13.85 4.73 9.31
C ASP A 173 -13.41 6.01 8.59
N GLU A 174 -12.10 6.18 8.44
CA GLU A 174 -11.45 7.37 7.88
C GLU A 174 -10.55 6.99 6.67
N GLU A 175 -9.81 7.97 6.15
CA GLU A 175 -8.96 7.85 4.95
C GLU A 175 -7.63 7.09 5.12
N GLU A 176 -7.32 6.58 6.33
CA GLU A 176 -6.13 5.77 6.58
C GLU A 176 -6.48 4.47 7.35
N LEU A 177 -6.02 3.35 6.80
CA LEU A 177 -6.08 2.02 7.39
C LEU A 177 -4.66 1.55 7.70
N ILE A 178 -4.43 1.18 8.96
CA ILE A 178 -3.14 0.64 9.43
C ILE A 178 -3.31 -0.85 9.68
N VAL A 179 -2.53 -1.65 8.97
CA VAL A 179 -2.49 -3.12 9.10
C VAL A 179 -1.19 -3.50 9.77
N LYS A 180 -1.25 -4.26 10.87
CA LYS A 180 -0.07 -4.74 11.60
C LYS A 180 -0.07 -6.24 11.67
N PHE A 181 0.98 -6.89 11.18
CA PHE A 181 1.18 -8.32 11.32
C PHE A 181 2.32 -8.60 12.29
N LYS A 182 2.07 -9.46 13.28
CA LYS A 182 3.08 -9.92 14.22
C LYS A 182 3.07 -11.43 14.36
N SER A 183 4.27 -12.01 14.45
CA SER A 183 4.46 -13.42 14.79
C SER A 183 5.41 -13.61 15.98
N ASP A 184 5.28 -14.75 16.66
CA ASP A 184 6.14 -15.16 17.78
C ASP A 184 7.31 -16.07 17.32
N ASP A 185 7.99 -16.71 18.27
CA ASP A 185 9.18 -17.53 18.04
C ASP A 185 8.90 -18.84 17.28
N SER A 186 7.65 -19.30 17.21
CA SER A 186 7.28 -20.65 16.76
C SER A 186 6.01 -20.70 15.90
N VAL A 187 5.73 -21.88 15.32
CA VAL A 187 4.49 -22.19 14.55
C VAL A 187 4.15 -21.21 13.42
N GLN A 188 4.96 -21.21 12.38
CA GLN A 188 4.66 -20.43 11.18
C GLN A 188 3.58 -21.11 10.32
N ARG A 189 2.79 -20.30 9.61
CA ARG A 189 1.82 -20.74 8.60
C ARG A 189 2.05 -20.02 7.27
N HIS A 190 1.22 -20.30 6.28
CA HIS A 190 1.32 -19.69 4.95
C HIS A 190 1.10 -18.16 4.94
N GLY A 191 0.48 -17.61 5.99
CA GLY A 191 0.27 -16.18 6.13
C GLY A 191 -0.99 -15.71 5.41
N PHE A 192 -0.92 -14.57 4.74
CA PHE A 192 -2.10 -13.95 4.15
C PHE A 192 -1.78 -13.25 2.84
N GLN A 193 -2.83 -13.13 2.03
CA GLN A 193 -2.92 -12.18 0.93
C GLN A 193 -4.24 -11.43 1.08
N ALA A 194 -4.19 -10.10 1.05
CA ALA A 194 -5.37 -9.26 1.16
C ALA A 194 -5.38 -8.18 0.08
N ALA A 195 -6.50 -8.06 -0.61
CA ALA A 195 -6.77 -6.98 -1.54
C ALA A 195 -7.35 -5.78 -0.78
N TYR A 196 -6.88 -4.57 -1.10
CA TYR A 196 -7.47 -3.33 -0.60
C TYR A 196 -8.00 -2.49 -1.76
N SER A 197 -9.02 -1.68 -1.47
CA SER A 197 -9.59 -0.72 -2.42
C SER A 197 -10.21 0.48 -1.72
N SER A 198 -10.15 1.64 -2.37
CA SER A 198 -10.86 2.84 -1.95
C SER A 198 -12.36 2.66 -2.16
N VAL A 199 -13.15 2.98 -1.13
CA VAL A 199 -14.61 3.01 -1.18
C VAL A 199 -15.12 4.38 -0.76
N CYS A 200 -16.18 4.85 -1.40
CA CYS A 200 -16.80 6.14 -1.07
C CYS A 200 -17.85 6.01 0.04
N GLY A 201 -18.35 7.14 0.51
CA GLY A 201 -19.35 7.23 1.56
C GLY A 201 -18.80 6.99 2.96
N GLY A 202 -19.69 6.93 3.94
CA GLY A 202 -19.37 6.73 5.36
C GLY A 202 -19.78 7.88 6.26
N ASP A 203 -19.53 7.72 7.56
CA ASP A 203 -19.69 8.78 8.53
C ASP A 203 -18.45 9.67 8.55
N LEU A 204 -18.63 10.98 8.40
CA LEU A 204 -17.55 11.96 8.47
C LEU A 204 -17.82 12.95 9.60
N ASN A 205 -16.76 13.44 10.24
CA ASN A 205 -16.87 14.44 11.30
C ASN A 205 -16.49 15.83 10.77
N ALA A 206 -17.43 16.77 10.87
CA ALA A 206 -17.19 18.20 10.65
C ALA A 206 -16.53 18.82 11.88
N THR A 207 -15.51 19.64 11.63
CA THR A 207 -14.82 20.43 12.65
C THR A 207 -14.82 21.90 12.23
N SER A 208 -14.32 22.79 13.07
CA SER A 208 -14.12 24.19 12.71
C SER A 208 -13.13 24.39 11.54
N GLU A 209 -12.26 23.40 11.30
CA GLU A 209 -11.38 23.35 10.15
C GLU A 209 -12.13 22.89 8.90
N ARG A 210 -11.75 23.50 7.77
CA ARG A 210 -12.34 23.13 6.48
C ARG A 210 -11.73 21.84 5.97
N LYS A 211 -12.59 20.87 5.69
CA LYS A 211 -12.24 19.57 5.09
C LYS A 211 -12.79 19.46 3.68
N THR A 212 -12.21 18.58 2.88
CA THR A 212 -12.62 18.36 1.49
C THR A 212 -13.12 16.93 1.32
N ILE A 213 -14.16 16.77 0.50
CA ILE A 213 -14.61 15.49 -0.03
C ILE A 213 -14.55 15.51 -1.55
N TYR A 214 -14.33 14.34 -2.13
CA TYR A 214 -14.36 14.13 -3.57
C TYR A 214 -15.46 13.15 -3.93
N SER A 215 -16.01 13.29 -5.13
CA SER A 215 -17.01 12.36 -5.69
C SER A 215 -16.52 10.92 -5.82
N HIS A 216 -15.22 10.74 -6.07
CA HIS A 216 -14.59 9.45 -6.26
C HIS A 216 -13.09 9.50 -5.95
N ALA A 217 -12.48 8.35 -5.64
CA ALA A 217 -11.10 8.30 -5.17
C ALA A 217 -10.09 8.78 -6.22
N LYS A 218 -10.40 8.58 -7.52
CA LYS A 218 -9.54 8.95 -8.67
C LYS A 218 -9.80 10.35 -9.20
N TYR A 219 -10.39 11.22 -8.38
CA TYR A 219 -10.87 12.54 -8.80
C TYR A 219 -9.81 13.37 -9.55
N SER A 220 -8.55 13.27 -9.18
CA SER A 220 -7.47 14.02 -9.85
C SER A 220 -7.26 13.61 -11.31
N ASP A 221 -7.37 12.30 -11.61
CA ASP A 221 -6.84 11.71 -12.84
C ASP A 221 -7.92 11.18 -13.78
N GLN A 222 -9.13 10.91 -13.27
CA GLN A 222 -10.21 10.26 -14.01
C GLN A 222 -11.56 10.93 -13.78
N ASN A 223 -12.54 10.48 -14.57
CA ASN A 223 -13.95 10.75 -14.35
C ASN A 223 -14.51 9.75 -13.33
N TYR A 224 -15.64 10.09 -12.70
CA TYR A 224 -16.30 9.17 -11.77
C TYR A 224 -16.71 7.86 -12.46
N PRO A 225 -16.85 6.74 -11.72
CA PRO A 225 -17.28 5.48 -12.33
C PRO A 225 -18.81 5.45 -12.54
N ASN A 226 -19.24 4.67 -13.53
CA ASN A 226 -20.63 4.27 -13.70
C ASN A 226 -21.10 3.43 -12.51
N ASN A 227 -22.41 3.45 -12.22
CA ASN A 227 -23.07 2.69 -11.17
C ASN A 227 -22.51 2.95 -9.77
N ALA A 228 -21.91 4.11 -9.55
CA ALA A 228 -21.47 4.56 -8.25
C ALA A 228 -22.68 4.78 -7.34
N ARG A 229 -22.54 4.38 -6.07
CA ARG A 229 -23.55 4.58 -5.03
C ARG A 229 -22.83 4.99 -3.76
N CYS A 230 -22.69 6.29 -3.57
CA CYS A 230 -21.96 6.87 -2.46
C CYS A 230 -22.93 7.61 -1.54
N GLU A 231 -22.81 7.37 -0.24
CA GLU A 231 -23.58 8.08 0.78
C GLU A 231 -22.64 8.52 1.90
N TRP A 232 -22.48 9.84 2.05
CA TRP A 232 -21.71 10.43 3.15
C TRP A 232 -22.67 11.05 4.16
N THR A 233 -22.46 10.75 5.44
CA THR A 233 -23.15 11.42 6.55
C THR A 233 -22.14 12.26 7.32
N ILE A 234 -22.20 13.57 7.13
CA ILE A 234 -21.34 14.53 7.82
C ILE A 234 -22.04 14.96 9.12
N LYS A 235 -21.39 14.73 10.26
CA LYS A 235 -21.89 15.03 11.61
C LYS A 235 -21.09 16.20 12.20
N ALA A 236 -21.79 17.21 12.69
CA ALA A 236 -21.22 18.31 13.46
C ALA A 236 -21.37 18.06 14.97
N SER A 237 -20.70 18.87 15.78
CA SER A 237 -20.89 18.86 17.23
C SER A 237 -22.36 19.15 17.59
N PRO A 238 -22.91 18.57 18.69
CA PRO A 238 -24.28 18.84 19.10
C PRO A 238 -24.58 20.34 19.22
N GLY A 239 -25.58 20.82 18.47
CA GLY A 239 -25.97 22.24 18.44
C GLY A 239 -25.26 23.10 17.39
N ALA A 240 -24.21 22.58 16.74
CA ALA A 240 -23.61 23.18 15.56
C ALA A 240 -24.32 22.70 14.27
N LYS A 241 -24.01 23.36 13.15
CA LYS A 241 -24.55 23.05 11.82
C LYS A 241 -23.40 22.69 10.87
N VAL A 242 -23.71 22.01 9.77
CA VAL A 242 -22.75 21.71 8.71
C VAL A 242 -22.91 22.75 7.59
N SER A 243 -21.82 23.39 7.21
CA SER A 243 -21.74 24.21 5.98
C SER A 243 -21.04 23.40 4.90
N LEU A 244 -21.66 23.26 3.72
CA LEU A 244 -21.09 22.63 2.53
C LEU A 244 -20.99 23.65 1.38
N LYS A 245 -19.88 23.62 0.66
CA LYS A 245 -19.66 24.41 -0.55
C LYS A 245 -18.96 23.57 -1.61
N PHE A 246 -19.58 23.42 -2.78
CA PHE A 246 -18.91 22.82 -3.93
C PHE A 246 -17.84 23.79 -4.47
N THR A 247 -16.65 23.25 -4.75
CA THR A 247 -15.55 23.97 -5.40
C THR A 247 -15.41 23.58 -6.87
N THR A 248 -15.91 22.40 -7.23
CA THR A 248 -16.04 21.93 -8.61
C THR A 248 -17.26 21.02 -8.70
N PHE A 249 -17.98 21.08 -9.81
CA PHE A 249 -19.18 20.28 -10.06
C PHE A 249 -19.34 20.09 -11.58
N ASP A 250 -19.32 18.84 -12.02
CA ASP A 250 -19.37 18.45 -13.44
C ASP A 250 -19.92 17.03 -13.53
N LEU A 251 -21.24 16.94 -13.66
CA LEU A 251 -22.01 15.70 -13.76
C LEU A 251 -22.76 15.65 -15.09
N GLU A 252 -23.24 14.47 -15.47
CA GLU A 252 -24.12 14.33 -16.63
C GLU A 252 -25.39 15.18 -16.45
N ASP A 253 -25.79 15.89 -17.51
CA ASP A 253 -27.03 16.65 -17.53
C ASP A 253 -28.22 15.69 -17.69
N GLY A 254 -28.89 15.42 -16.57
CA GLY A 254 -30.10 14.61 -16.48
C GLY A 254 -31.39 15.34 -16.86
N LYS A 255 -31.32 16.54 -17.45
CA LYS A 255 -32.45 17.46 -17.72
C LYS A 255 -33.19 17.85 -16.43
N ASP A 256 -34.44 18.30 -16.54
CA ASP A 256 -35.18 18.99 -15.47
C ASP A 256 -35.27 18.25 -14.11
N GLU A 257 -35.03 16.94 -14.06
CA GLU A 257 -35.13 16.13 -12.83
C GLU A 257 -33.84 15.38 -12.44
N CYS A 258 -32.71 15.65 -13.10
CA CYS A 258 -31.45 14.93 -12.84
C CYS A 258 -31.60 13.40 -12.89
N GLY A 259 -32.25 12.89 -13.95
CA GLY A 259 -32.62 11.48 -14.06
C GLY A 259 -31.48 10.49 -14.36
N TYR A 260 -30.26 10.98 -14.58
CA TYR A 260 -29.07 10.17 -14.82
C TYR A 260 -28.17 10.18 -13.58
N ASP A 261 -27.12 11.01 -13.59
CA ASP A 261 -26.22 11.19 -12.47
C ASP A 261 -26.70 12.33 -11.57
N VAL A 262 -26.69 12.12 -10.26
CA VAL A 262 -27.29 13.05 -9.31
C VAL A 262 -26.56 13.11 -7.98
N VAL A 263 -26.43 14.33 -7.45
CA VAL A 263 -26.08 14.61 -6.05
C VAL A 263 -27.27 15.19 -5.32
N GLU A 264 -27.73 14.48 -4.30
CA GLU A 264 -28.82 14.93 -3.42
C GLU A 264 -28.26 15.29 -2.04
N LEU A 265 -28.77 16.39 -1.47
CA LEU A 265 -28.42 16.86 -0.14
C LEU A 265 -29.61 16.77 0.80
N TYR A 266 -29.41 16.25 2.01
CA TYR A 266 -30.46 16.11 3.02
C TYR A 266 -30.02 16.65 4.39
N ASP A 267 -30.96 17.27 5.11
CA ASP A 267 -30.74 17.86 6.44
C ASP A 267 -31.27 16.95 7.57
N GLY A 268 -30.42 16.17 8.25
CA GLY A 268 -30.79 15.30 9.40
C GLY A 268 -30.64 13.76 9.21
N VAL A 269 -31.67 12.96 9.49
CA VAL A 269 -31.86 11.52 9.14
C VAL A 269 -32.71 11.22 7.88
N LYS A 270 -32.18 10.50 6.88
CA LYS A 270 -32.76 10.21 5.53
C LYS A 270 -34.28 9.93 5.49
N GLU A 271 -34.82 9.18 6.44
CA GLU A 271 -36.24 8.76 6.51
C GLU A 271 -37.21 9.85 7.03
N LYS A 272 -36.69 10.93 7.63
CA LYS A 272 -37.45 12.09 8.11
C LYS A 272 -37.01 13.40 7.46
N ASN A 273 -36.00 13.36 6.59
CA ASN A 273 -35.28 14.54 6.18
C ASN A 273 -35.88 15.27 5.00
N LYS A 274 -35.85 16.58 5.17
CA LYS A 274 -36.03 17.57 4.13
C LYS A 274 -34.90 17.46 3.10
N LEU A 275 -35.26 17.13 1.86
CA LEU A 275 -34.40 17.31 0.70
C LEU A 275 -34.05 18.81 0.58
N LEU A 276 -32.76 19.12 0.62
CA LEU A 276 -32.24 20.48 0.49
C LEU A 276 -32.07 20.86 -0.98
N GLY A 277 -31.75 19.89 -1.84
CA GLY A 277 -31.66 20.05 -3.28
C GLY A 277 -31.17 18.78 -3.95
N SER A 278 -31.47 18.69 -5.25
CA SER A 278 -31.00 17.67 -6.18
C SER A 278 -30.26 18.40 -7.30
N TYR A 279 -29.04 17.96 -7.60
CA TYR A 279 -28.12 18.65 -8.49
C TYR A 279 -27.44 17.67 -9.46
N CYS A 280 -27.35 18.09 -10.71
CA CYS A 280 -26.66 17.45 -11.83
C CYS A 280 -26.14 18.57 -12.74
N ASP A 281 -25.55 18.26 -13.90
CA ASP A 281 -24.95 19.24 -14.83
C ASP A 281 -23.61 19.88 -14.36
N VAL A 282 -23.24 21.02 -14.97
CA VAL A 282 -21.98 21.76 -14.75
C VAL A 282 -22.13 23.01 -13.86
N GLN A 283 -23.36 23.36 -13.47
CA GLN A 283 -23.67 24.50 -12.63
C GLN A 283 -23.31 24.18 -11.19
N LEU A 284 -22.53 25.05 -10.57
CA LEU A 284 -22.16 24.90 -9.16
C LEU A 284 -23.41 25.00 -8.26
N PRO A 285 -23.69 24.00 -7.42
CA PRO A 285 -24.78 24.07 -6.47
C PRO A 285 -24.59 25.21 -5.45
N PRO A 286 -25.68 25.81 -4.95
CA PRO A 286 -25.61 26.86 -3.96
C PRO A 286 -24.97 26.37 -2.66
N LYS A 287 -24.24 27.26 -1.98
CA LYS A 287 -23.71 27.00 -0.64
C LYS A 287 -24.85 26.58 0.29
N THR A 288 -24.66 25.47 0.97
CA THR A 288 -25.67 24.85 1.82
C THR A 288 -25.25 24.95 3.28
N VAL A 289 -26.17 25.32 4.17
CA VAL A 289 -25.99 25.25 5.63
C VAL A 289 -27.19 24.52 6.22
N THR A 290 -26.94 23.46 6.96
CA THR A 290 -27.99 22.64 7.57
C THR A 290 -28.71 23.38 8.71
N THR A 291 -29.91 22.94 9.03
CA THR A 291 -30.63 23.33 10.25
C THR A 291 -30.36 22.36 11.40
N SER A 292 -30.05 21.10 11.09
CA SER A 292 -29.61 20.08 12.03
C SER A 292 -28.08 19.99 12.15
N ASP A 293 -27.61 19.11 13.02
CA ASP A 293 -26.20 18.73 13.21
C ASP A 293 -25.69 17.75 12.14
N LYS A 294 -26.51 17.42 11.12
CA LYS A 294 -26.17 16.41 10.11
C LYS A 294 -26.50 16.84 8.70
N LEU A 295 -25.55 16.58 7.79
CA LEU A 295 -25.74 16.66 6.35
C LEU A 295 -25.52 15.28 5.73
N ILE A 296 -26.49 14.79 4.96
CA ILE A 296 -26.32 13.58 4.16
C ILE A 296 -26.15 13.99 2.69
N ILE A 297 -25.13 13.43 2.05
CA ILE A 297 -24.83 13.62 0.63
C ILE A 297 -24.98 12.25 -0.04
N VAL A 298 -25.89 12.16 -1.00
CA VAL A 298 -26.10 10.95 -1.81
C VAL A 298 -25.64 11.25 -3.22
N PHE A 299 -24.68 10.47 -3.73
CA PHE A 299 -24.21 10.54 -5.11
C PHE A 299 -24.46 9.21 -5.79
N ASN A 300 -25.32 9.22 -6.80
CA ASN A 300 -25.65 8.05 -7.61
C ASN A 300 -25.33 8.34 -9.07
N THR A 301 -24.77 7.34 -9.76
CA THR A 301 -24.53 7.42 -11.20
C THR A 301 -25.18 6.26 -11.92
N ASP A 302 -25.53 6.48 -13.19
CA ASP A 302 -26.12 5.47 -14.04
C ASP A 302 -25.06 4.57 -14.70
N ASN A 303 -25.43 3.78 -15.71
CA ASN A 303 -24.51 2.82 -16.33
C ASN A 303 -23.65 3.40 -17.47
N THR A 304 -23.77 4.68 -17.80
CA THR A 304 -23.09 5.36 -18.92
C THR A 304 -22.59 6.75 -18.54
N VAL A 305 -21.95 7.44 -19.51
CA VAL A 305 -21.54 8.87 -19.50
C VAL A 305 -21.00 9.38 -18.17
N THR A 306 -19.68 9.59 -18.10
CA THR A 306 -19.06 10.12 -16.89
C THR A 306 -18.26 11.38 -17.15
N TRP A 307 -18.22 12.23 -16.13
CA TRP A 307 -17.54 13.52 -16.14
C TRP A 307 -16.61 13.66 -14.93
N LYS A 308 -16.04 14.85 -14.71
CA LYS A 308 -15.04 15.05 -13.65
C LYS A 308 -15.61 14.78 -12.24
N GLY A 309 -16.93 14.93 -12.07
CA GLY A 309 -17.61 14.80 -10.79
C GLY A 309 -17.46 16.07 -9.97
N PHE A 310 -17.46 15.92 -8.64
CA PHE A 310 -17.40 17.07 -7.74
C PHE A 310 -16.26 16.99 -6.73
N ALA A 311 -15.85 18.18 -6.29
CA ALA A 311 -15.11 18.41 -5.06
C ALA A 311 -15.92 19.39 -4.21
N ALA A 312 -16.03 19.11 -2.90
CA ALA A 312 -16.77 19.95 -1.99
C ALA A 312 -16.02 20.13 -0.67
N GLU A 313 -16.11 21.34 -0.14
CA GLU A 313 -15.55 21.70 1.16
C GLU A 313 -16.67 21.72 2.20
N TYR A 314 -16.38 21.17 3.39
CA TYR A 314 -17.30 21.19 4.52
C TYR A 314 -16.60 21.60 5.82
N GLN A 315 -17.37 22.19 6.72
CA GLN A 315 -16.93 22.54 8.08
C GLN A 315 -18.15 22.67 8.98
N GLU A 316 -17.94 22.57 10.28
CA GLU A 316 -18.96 22.94 11.26
C GLU A 316 -19.05 24.47 11.36
N VAL A 317 -20.25 24.98 11.58
CA VAL A 317 -20.50 26.39 11.85
C VAL A 317 -21.36 26.49 13.09
N VAL A 318 -20.95 27.37 14.02
CA VAL A 318 -21.71 27.67 15.22
C VAL A 318 -22.92 28.52 14.81
N ALA A 319 -24.08 28.20 15.39
CA ALA A 319 -25.33 28.90 15.14
C ALA A 319 -25.29 30.37 15.59
#